data_AF-A0AAD8EE03-F1
#
_entry.id   AF-A0AAD8EE03-F1
#
_cell.length_a   1.000
_cell.length_b   1.000
_cell.length_c   1.000
_cell.angle_alpha   90.00
_cell.angle_beta   90.00
_cell.angle_gamma   90.00
#
_symmetry.space_group_name_H-M   'P 1'
#
loop_
_entity.id
_entity.type
_entity.pdbx_description
1 polymer ?
#
loop_
_entity_poly.entity_id
_entity_poly.type
_entity_poly.pdbx_seq_one_letter_code
_entity_poly.pdbx_strand_id
1 'polypeptide(L)'
;KGLADYLETKRIFFPRFYFLSDEELLEILSQAKNPLAVQPHLRKCFENIAKLNFEADLQITAMYSSEGECVLMNPFLYPRGNVEDWLVKVEESMKNTVRSTIGDSLDDIEIRPRTDWVLQWPGQIVIVGSQTAWTSGVEEGIHTNTLSLFYSQMLDMLDGLRGLVKGKLMKVERQVLSALIVIEVHARDVTNKLVKENVVNTNDFDWISQLRYYWVNDFDLKVRAVNAEFPYGYEYLGNSGRLKAQMARLDRFIFEGSDIVLKESCAVFITMNPAMISEQLSSQKIKIGAQRAGGNYM
;
A
#
# COMPACT_ATOMS: atom_id res chain seq x y z
N LYS A 1 -27.99 11.36 -23.46
CA LYS A 1 -27.51 9.96 -23.55
C LYS A 1 -26.04 9.93 -23.97
N GLY A 2 -25.66 10.44 -25.15
CA GLY A 2 -24.26 10.36 -25.63
C GLY A 2 -23.14 10.82 -24.69
N LEU A 3 -23.26 11.95 -23.98
CA LEU A 3 -22.18 12.45 -23.10
C LEU A 3 -21.97 11.56 -21.86
N ALA A 4 -23.06 11.18 -21.19
CA ALA A 4 -23.00 10.30 -20.02
C ALA A 4 -22.44 8.91 -20.41
N ASP A 5 -22.91 8.35 -21.52
CA ASP A 5 -22.43 7.06 -22.04
C ASP A 5 -20.94 7.13 -22.42
N TYR A 6 -20.49 8.27 -22.96
CA TYR A 6 -19.08 8.51 -23.28
C TYR A 6 -18.19 8.59 -22.03
N LEU A 7 -18.60 9.34 -21.00
CA LEU A 7 -17.87 9.43 -19.73
C LEU A 7 -17.80 8.07 -19.04
N GLU A 8 -18.89 7.31 -19.06
CA GLU A 8 -18.92 5.95 -18.49
C GLU A 8 -17.93 5.02 -19.21
N THR A 9 -17.84 5.12 -20.53
CA THR A 9 -16.83 4.37 -21.30
C THR A 9 -15.42 4.70 -20.81
N LYS A 10 -15.11 5.98 -20.56
CA LYS A 10 -13.79 6.39 -20.04
C LYS A 10 -13.52 5.88 -18.62
N ARG A 11 -14.54 5.87 -17.75
CA ARG A 11 -14.45 5.31 -16.40
C ARG A 11 -14.22 3.80 -16.40
N ILE A 12 -14.85 3.06 -17.31
CA ILE A 12 -14.61 1.63 -17.46
C ILE A 12 -13.16 1.35 -17.87
N PHE A 13 -12.60 2.14 -18.80
CA PHE A 13 -11.20 1.99 -19.23
C PHE A 13 -10.19 2.35 -18.14
N PHE A 14 -10.44 3.43 -17.39
CA PHE A 14 -9.62 3.82 -16.25
C PHE A 14 -10.50 4.05 -15.01
N PRO A 15 -10.72 2.99 -14.19
CA PRO A 15 -11.66 3.04 -13.06
C PRO A 15 -11.37 4.12 -12.01
N ARG A 16 -10.15 4.65 -11.94
CA ARG A 16 -9.83 5.76 -11.04
C ARG A 16 -10.55 7.07 -11.42
N PHE A 17 -11.14 7.17 -12.61
CA PHE A 17 -12.03 8.27 -12.98
C PHE A 17 -13.40 8.24 -12.29
N TYR A 18 -13.78 7.14 -11.60
CA TYR A 18 -14.97 7.15 -10.73
C TYR A 18 -14.81 8.10 -9.53
N PHE A 19 -13.58 8.51 -9.18
CA PHE A 19 -13.31 9.48 -8.11
C PHE A 19 -13.39 10.95 -8.57
N LEU A 20 -13.63 11.19 -9.85
CA LEU A 20 -13.79 12.53 -10.43
C LEU A 20 -15.26 12.83 -10.68
N SER A 21 -15.65 14.09 -10.46
CA SER A 21 -16.95 14.57 -10.93
C SER A 21 -17.00 14.57 -12.46
N ASP A 22 -18.20 14.60 -13.03
CA ASP A 22 -18.38 14.71 -14.49
C ASP A 22 -17.69 15.97 -15.05
N GLU A 23 -17.73 17.09 -14.32
CA GLU A 23 -17.08 18.35 -14.70
C GLU A 23 -15.55 18.21 -14.74
N GLU A 24 -14.95 17.59 -13.72
CA GLU A 24 -13.51 17.37 -13.64
C GLU A 24 -13.01 16.41 -14.72
N LEU A 25 -13.76 15.33 -14.97
CA LEU A 25 -13.41 14.40 -16.03
C LEU A 25 -13.50 15.08 -17.41
N LEU A 26 -14.51 15.92 -17.63
CA LEU A 26 -14.63 16.70 -18.87
C LEU A 26 -13.50 17.72 -19.03
N GLU A 27 -13.05 18.35 -17.95
CA GLU A 27 -11.90 19.27 -17.97
C GLU A 27 -10.64 18.56 -18.50
N ILE A 28 -10.33 17.38 -17.96
CA ILE A 28 -9.20 16.55 -18.40
C ILE A 28 -9.37 16.13 -19.87
N LEU A 29 -10.55 15.62 -20.24
CA LEU A 29 -10.81 15.11 -21.60
C LEU A 29 -10.83 16.22 -22.66
N SER A 30 -11.29 17.43 -22.29
CA SER A 30 -11.29 18.60 -23.18
C SER A 30 -9.89 19.09 -23.53
N GLN A 31 -8.93 18.86 -22.63
CA GLN A 31 -7.52 19.23 -22.77
C GLN A 31 -6.65 18.08 -23.27
N ALA A 32 -7.16 17.21 -24.15
CA ALA A 32 -6.47 16.02 -24.65
C ALA A 32 -5.05 16.28 -25.23
N LYS A 33 -4.75 17.51 -25.68
CA LYS A 33 -3.43 17.92 -26.20
C LYS A 33 -2.44 18.40 -25.13
N ASN A 34 -2.90 18.63 -23.90
CA ASN A 34 -2.10 19.14 -22.79
C ASN A 34 -2.07 18.11 -21.64
N PRO A 35 -1.07 17.21 -21.59
CA PRO A 35 -0.97 16.21 -20.53
C PRO A 35 -0.87 16.79 -19.11
N LEU A 36 -0.40 18.03 -18.97
CA LEU A 36 -0.29 18.71 -17.68
C LEU A 36 -1.66 19.03 -17.06
N ALA A 37 -2.73 19.03 -17.84
CA ALA A 37 -4.09 19.27 -17.36
C ALA A 37 -4.55 18.24 -16.33
N VAL A 38 -3.93 17.04 -16.28
CA VAL A 38 -4.29 16.03 -15.26
C VAL A 38 -3.81 16.40 -13.86
N GLN A 39 -2.76 17.21 -13.73
CA GLN A 39 -2.02 17.41 -12.47
C GLN A 39 -2.92 17.80 -11.28
N PRO A 40 -3.91 18.70 -11.43
CA PRO A 40 -4.81 19.08 -10.32
C PRO A 40 -5.69 17.92 -9.81
N HIS A 41 -5.93 16.91 -10.64
CA HIS A 41 -6.87 15.82 -10.37
C HIS A 41 -6.19 14.54 -9.90
N LEU A 42 -4.85 14.44 -9.98
CA LEU A 42 -4.11 13.22 -9.64
C LEU A 42 -4.38 12.72 -8.22
N ARG A 43 -4.52 13.64 -7.25
CA ARG A 43 -4.83 13.32 -5.84
C ARG A 43 -6.18 12.64 -5.62
N LYS A 44 -7.10 12.73 -6.59
CA LYS A 44 -8.39 12.02 -6.54
C LYS A 44 -8.27 10.65 -7.20
N CYS A 45 -7.42 10.51 -8.21
CA CYS A 45 -7.24 9.25 -8.93
C CYS A 45 -6.24 8.31 -8.24
N PHE A 46 -5.25 8.84 -7.54
CA PHE A 46 -4.19 8.09 -6.86
C PHE A 46 -4.15 8.46 -5.39
N GLU A 47 -3.88 7.48 -4.54
CA GLU A 47 -3.89 7.68 -3.09
C GLU A 47 -2.83 8.72 -2.66
N ASN A 48 -1.60 8.62 -3.18
CA ASN A 48 -0.55 9.59 -2.85
C ASN A 48 0.38 9.97 -4.01
N ILE A 49 -0.13 9.99 -5.24
CA ILE A 49 0.52 10.75 -6.32
C ILE A 49 -0.10 12.15 -6.35
N ALA A 50 0.57 13.11 -5.73
CA ALA A 50 0.16 14.50 -5.75
C ALA A 50 0.54 15.22 -7.04
N LYS A 51 1.66 14.82 -7.64
CA LYS A 51 2.20 15.42 -8.87
C LYS A 51 3.08 14.41 -9.60
N LEU A 52 3.06 14.45 -10.93
CA LEU A 52 4.06 13.80 -11.77
C LEU A 52 5.12 14.80 -12.23
N ASN A 53 6.38 14.38 -12.34
CA ASN A 53 7.41 15.17 -12.99
C ASN A 53 7.31 14.98 -14.51
N PHE A 54 7.14 16.08 -15.24
CA PHE A 54 7.21 16.09 -16.71
C PHE A 54 8.46 16.86 -17.11
N GLU A 55 9.33 16.21 -17.87
CA GLU A 55 10.49 16.85 -18.48
C GLU A 55 10.08 17.78 -19.63
N ALA A 56 11.04 18.52 -20.19
CA ALA A 56 10.78 19.46 -21.29
C ALA A 56 10.16 18.81 -22.54
N ASP A 57 10.44 17.53 -22.77
CA ASP A 57 9.88 16.72 -23.86
C ASP A 57 8.61 15.93 -23.46
N LEU A 58 8.04 16.25 -22.28
CA LEU A 58 6.89 15.60 -21.66
C LEU A 58 7.13 14.15 -21.20
N GLN A 59 8.39 13.69 -21.11
CA GLN A 59 8.68 12.42 -20.44
C GLN A 59 8.28 12.50 -18.96
N ILE A 60 7.56 11.50 -18.48
CA ILE A 60 7.21 11.33 -17.07
C ILE A 60 8.33 10.53 -16.39
N THR A 61 9.03 11.17 -15.45
CA THR A 61 10.25 10.61 -14.82
C THR A 61 10.12 10.35 -13.33
N ALA A 62 9.25 11.04 -12.62
CA ALA A 62 9.09 10.87 -11.17
C ALA A 62 7.65 11.12 -10.71
N MET A 63 7.31 10.58 -9.55
CA MET A 63 6.08 10.87 -8.83
C MET A 63 6.40 11.53 -7.49
N TYR A 64 5.55 12.49 -7.09
CA TYR A 64 5.68 13.21 -5.83
C TYR A 64 4.48 12.95 -4.93
N SER A 65 4.74 12.70 -3.66
CA SER A 65 3.71 12.59 -2.64
C SER A 65 3.16 13.94 -2.19
N SER A 66 2.06 13.93 -1.45
CA SER A 66 1.50 15.13 -0.82
C SER A 66 2.43 15.74 0.23
N GLU A 67 3.30 14.92 0.83
CA GLU A 67 4.33 15.32 1.78
C GLU A 67 5.59 15.87 1.11
N GLY A 68 5.71 15.73 -0.22
CA GLY A 68 6.86 16.15 -1.01
C GLY A 68 7.96 15.09 -1.14
N GLU A 69 7.68 13.83 -0.79
CA GLU A 69 8.57 12.72 -1.13
C GLU A 69 8.63 12.56 -2.65
N CYS A 70 9.82 12.33 -3.20
CA CYS A 70 10.04 12.16 -4.64
C CYS A 70 10.51 10.73 -4.90
N VAL A 71 9.82 10.02 -5.78
CA VAL A 71 10.20 8.67 -6.20
C VAL A 71 10.39 8.65 -7.71
N LEU A 72 11.59 8.26 -8.14
CA LEU A 72 11.93 8.12 -9.55
C LEU A 72 11.19 6.91 -10.15
N MET A 73 10.49 7.10 -11.26
CA MET A 73 9.69 6.04 -11.87
C MET A 73 10.56 5.08 -12.68
N ASN A 74 10.18 3.81 -12.70
CA ASN A 74 10.81 2.79 -13.51
C ASN A 74 9.73 1.85 -14.10
N PRO A 75 9.51 1.86 -15.42
CA PRO A 75 10.19 2.68 -16.43
C PRO A 75 9.65 4.11 -16.49
N PHE A 76 10.45 5.03 -17.04
CA PHE A 76 9.94 6.30 -17.53
C PHE A 76 8.98 6.08 -18.69
N LEU A 77 8.03 6.99 -18.88
CA LEU A 77 7.03 6.87 -19.93
C LEU A 77 6.65 8.21 -20.54
N TYR A 78 6.06 8.18 -21.74
CA TYR A 78 5.51 9.36 -22.39
C TYR A 78 3.97 9.29 -22.40
N PRO A 79 3.27 10.42 -22.19
CA PRO A 79 1.81 10.50 -22.22
C PRO A 79 1.30 10.47 -23.67
N ARG A 80 1.38 9.31 -24.33
CA ARG A 80 0.95 9.11 -25.73
C ARG A 80 -0.45 8.48 -25.78
N GLY A 81 -1.29 8.98 -26.69
CA GLY A 81 -2.65 8.47 -26.87
C GLY A 81 -3.67 9.22 -26.02
N ASN A 82 -4.79 8.57 -25.69
CA ASN A 82 -5.80 9.18 -24.83
C ASN A 82 -5.32 9.19 -23.36
N VAL A 83 -5.95 10.04 -22.54
CA VAL A 83 -5.56 10.23 -21.15
C VAL A 83 -5.67 8.96 -20.31
N GLU A 84 -6.72 8.17 -20.51
CA GLU A 84 -6.90 6.88 -19.87
C GLU A 84 -5.79 5.88 -20.22
N ASP A 85 -5.31 5.89 -21.48
CA ASP A 85 -4.34 4.91 -21.96
C ASP A 85 -2.98 5.09 -21.28
N TRP A 86 -2.52 6.33 -21.15
CA TRP A 86 -1.24 6.60 -20.52
C TRP A 86 -1.33 6.70 -19.00
N LEU A 87 -2.49 7.02 -18.41
CA LEU A 87 -2.68 6.92 -16.95
C LEU A 87 -2.68 5.47 -16.46
N VAL A 88 -3.16 4.51 -17.26
CA VAL A 88 -2.97 3.08 -16.98
C VAL A 88 -1.48 2.74 -16.95
N LYS A 89 -0.68 3.26 -17.89
CA LYS A 89 0.79 3.06 -17.90
C LYS A 89 1.48 3.72 -16.71
N VAL A 90 0.98 4.87 -16.25
CA VAL A 90 1.45 5.50 -15.00
C VAL A 90 1.18 4.59 -13.81
N GLU A 91 -0.01 3.98 -13.70
CA GLU A 91 -0.32 3.01 -12.65
C GLU A 91 0.60 1.78 -12.71
N GLU A 92 0.83 1.23 -13.89
CA GLU A 92 1.73 0.08 -14.10
C GLU A 92 3.17 0.42 -13.71
N SER A 93 3.69 1.56 -14.18
CA SER A 93 5.04 2.01 -13.85
C SER A 93 5.19 2.34 -12.37
N MET A 94 4.20 2.98 -11.74
CA MET A 94 4.18 3.21 -10.28
C MET A 94 4.31 1.89 -9.52
N LYS A 95 3.47 0.89 -9.84
CA LYS A 95 3.52 -0.42 -9.17
C LYS A 95 4.86 -1.13 -9.38
N ASN A 96 5.37 -1.10 -10.61
CA ASN A 96 6.67 -1.68 -10.92
C ASN A 96 7.81 -0.97 -10.17
N THR A 97 7.75 0.35 -10.07
CA THR A 97 8.70 1.18 -9.32
C THR A 97 8.71 0.75 -7.86
N VAL A 98 7.55 0.78 -7.18
CA VAL A 98 7.46 0.39 -5.76
C VAL A 98 7.98 -1.03 -5.55
N ARG A 99 7.62 -1.99 -6.41
CA ARG A 99 8.11 -3.38 -6.32
C ARG A 99 9.61 -3.49 -6.49
N SER A 100 10.18 -2.92 -7.56
CA SER A 100 11.62 -2.99 -7.83
C SER A 100 12.42 -2.28 -6.75
N THR A 101 11.96 -1.11 -6.29
CA THR A 101 12.60 -0.37 -5.18
C THR A 101 12.53 -1.14 -3.86
N ILE A 102 11.48 -1.93 -3.60
CA ILE A 102 11.47 -2.87 -2.46
C ILE A 102 12.59 -3.90 -2.58
N GLY A 103 12.72 -4.54 -3.75
CA GLY A 103 13.78 -5.51 -4.02
C GLY A 103 15.18 -4.91 -3.79
N ASP A 104 15.47 -3.79 -4.44
CA ASP A 104 16.77 -3.11 -4.31
C ASP A 104 17.07 -2.71 -2.86
N SER A 105 16.04 -2.29 -2.12
CA SER A 105 16.16 -1.89 -0.72
C SER A 105 16.41 -3.07 0.21
N LEU A 106 15.83 -4.24 -0.08
CA LEU A 106 16.07 -5.48 0.66
C LEU A 106 17.48 -6.02 0.40
N ASP A 107 18.05 -5.83 -0.78
CA ASP A 107 19.45 -6.18 -1.04
C ASP A 107 20.42 -5.24 -0.30
N ASP A 108 20.09 -3.95 -0.20
CA ASP A 108 20.91 -2.94 0.48
C ASP A 108 20.83 -3.01 2.02
N ILE A 109 19.75 -3.57 2.60
CA ILE A 109 19.52 -3.57 4.07
C ILE A 109 20.58 -4.38 4.84
N GLU A 110 21.11 -5.43 4.22
CA GLU A 110 22.11 -6.31 4.83
C GLU A 110 23.53 -5.70 4.80
N ILE A 111 23.75 -4.72 3.92
CA ILE A 111 25.07 -4.15 3.64
C ILE A 111 25.24 -2.78 4.32
N ARG A 112 24.18 -1.97 4.27
CA ARG A 112 24.24 -0.58 4.72
C ARG A 112 23.91 -0.44 6.21
N PRO A 113 24.62 0.42 6.96
CA PRO A 113 24.24 0.75 8.33
C PRO A 113 22.78 1.20 8.42
N ARG A 114 22.06 0.70 9.43
CA ARG A 114 20.62 0.91 9.58
C ARG A 114 20.21 2.39 9.55
N THR A 115 20.96 3.27 10.21
CA THR A 115 20.69 4.71 10.26
C THR A 115 20.81 5.40 8.90
N ASP A 116 21.64 4.86 8.01
CA ASP A 116 21.85 5.41 6.67
C ASP A 116 20.81 4.83 5.71
N TRP A 117 20.49 3.54 5.85
CA TRP A 117 19.48 2.85 5.05
C TRP A 117 18.10 3.51 5.16
N VAL A 118 17.66 3.85 6.37
CA VAL A 118 16.34 4.49 6.58
C VAL A 118 16.22 5.90 5.98
N LEU A 119 17.34 6.54 5.64
CA LEU A 119 17.36 7.84 4.97
C LEU A 119 17.57 7.73 3.45
N GLN A 120 18.09 6.60 2.97
CA GLN A 120 18.39 6.37 1.56
C GLN A 120 17.15 5.98 0.74
N TRP A 121 16.18 5.32 1.37
CA TRP A 121 15.02 4.74 0.69
C TRP A 121 13.73 5.53 0.96
N PRO A 122 12.74 5.52 0.04
CA PRO A 122 11.45 6.16 0.28
C PRO A 122 10.75 5.56 1.50
N GLY A 123 9.96 6.35 2.21
CA GLY A 123 9.41 5.99 3.52
C GLY A 123 8.53 4.74 3.50
N GLN A 124 7.71 4.56 2.46
CA GLN A 124 6.92 3.33 2.29
C GLN A 124 7.83 2.10 2.16
N ILE A 125 8.92 2.23 1.40
CA ILE A 125 9.90 1.16 1.16
C ILE A 125 10.65 0.85 2.45
N VAL A 126 11.09 1.88 3.17
CA VAL A 126 11.71 1.75 4.49
C VAL A 126 10.82 0.94 5.43
N ILE A 127 9.53 1.30 5.55
CA ILE A 127 8.60 0.58 6.43
C ILE A 127 8.44 -0.89 6.00
N VAL A 128 8.25 -1.14 4.71
CA VAL A 128 8.02 -2.50 4.19
C VAL A 128 9.28 -3.36 4.32
N GLY A 129 10.44 -2.83 3.96
CA GLY A 129 11.72 -3.53 4.11
C GLY A 129 12.00 -3.87 5.56
N SER A 130 11.70 -2.96 6.48
CA SER A 130 11.84 -3.20 7.93
C SER A 130 10.94 -4.33 8.44
N GLN A 131 9.68 -4.36 8.01
CA GLN A 131 8.74 -5.44 8.36
C GLN A 131 9.16 -6.80 7.78
N THR A 132 9.73 -6.79 6.57
CA THR A 132 10.23 -8.00 5.89
C THR A 132 11.47 -8.54 6.62
N ALA A 133 12.45 -7.67 6.91
CA ALA A 133 13.63 -8.04 7.66
C ALA A 133 13.30 -8.49 9.09
N TRP A 134 12.36 -7.83 9.75
CA TRP A 134 11.86 -8.27 11.06
C TRP A 134 11.21 -9.66 11.00
N THR A 135 10.37 -9.92 9.99
CA THR A 135 9.75 -11.23 9.79
C THR A 135 10.81 -12.31 9.62
N SER A 136 11.81 -12.07 8.76
CA SER A 136 12.92 -13.00 8.54
C SER A 136 13.73 -13.25 9.81
N GLY A 137 14.14 -12.18 10.52
CA GLY A 137 14.96 -12.29 11.72
C GLY A 137 14.26 -12.97 12.90
N VAL A 138 12.93 -12.79 13.06
CA VAL A 138 12.16 -13.54 14.06
C VAL A 138 12.12 -15.03 13.71
N GLU A 139 11.80 -15.38 12.46
CA GLU A 139 11.71 -16.79 12.05
C GLU A 139 13.06 -17.50 12.11
N GLU A 140 14.14 -16.84 11.69
CA GLU A 140 15.51 -17.34 11.85
C GLU A 140 15.88 -17.48 13.33
N GLY A 141 15.56 -16.49 14.16
CA GLY A 141 15.79 -16.52 15.60
C GLY A 141 15.04 -17.66 16.30
N ILE A 142 13.82 -17.98 15.86
CA ILE A 142 13.06 -19.15 16.33
C ILE A 142 13.74 -20.45 15.86
N HIS A 143 14.05 -20.54 14.56
CA HIS A 143 14.62 -21.76 13.96
C HIS A 143 15.99 -22.14 14.54
N THR A 144 16.84 -21.12 14.78
CA THR A 144 18.19 -21.29 15.32
C THR A 144 18.26 -21.20 16.84
N ASN A 145 17.12 -20.96 17.50
CA ASN A 145 17.02 -20.75 18.95
C ASN A 145 17.89 -19.57 19.46
N THR A 146 17.96 -18.50 18.67
CA THR A 146 18.71 -17.26 18.94
C THR A 146 17.81 -16.03 19.05
N LEU A 147 16.49 -16.20 19.20
CA LEU A 147 15.51 -15.11 19.23
C LEU A 147 15.83 -14.02 20.28
N SER A 148 16.40 -14.39 21.44
CA SER A 148 16.82 -13.43 22.47
C SER A 148 18.02 -12.56 22.05
N LEU A 149 18.92 -13.11 21.23
CA LEU A 149 20.02 -12.36 20.62
C LEU A 149 19.46 -11.37 19.59
N PHE A 150 18.56 -11.83 18.71
CA PHE A 150 17.90 -10.97 17.73
C PHE A 150 17.12 -9.84 18.42
N TYR A 151 16.39 -10.13 19.50
CA TYR A 151 15.72 -9.12 20.31
C TYR A 151 16.69 -8.05 20.85
N SER A 152 17.88 -8.46 21.31
CA SER A 152 18.90 -7.53 21.78
C SER A 152 19.41 -6.62 20.65
N GLN A 153 19.66 -7.18 19.47
CA GLN A 153 20.03 -6.41 18.27
C GLN A 153 18.94 -5.39 17.87
N MET A 154 17.66 -5.77 17.97
CA MET A 154 16.55 -4.85 17.71
C MET A 154 16.54 -3.64 18.66
N LEU A 155 16.92 -3.83 19.94
CA LEU A 155 17.02 -2.72 20.90
C LEU A 155 18.09 -1.72 20.48
N ASP A 156 19.27 -2.21 20.07
CA ASP A 156 20.37 -1.38 19.61
C ASP A 156 19.99 -0.60 18.34
N MET A 157 19.34 -1.26 17.37
CA MET A 157 18.83 -0.61 16.17
C MET A 157 17.82 0.49 16.50
N LEU A 158 16.87 0.22 17.41
CA LEU A 158 15.88 1.20 17.86
C LEU A 158 16.52 2.41 18.55
N ASP A 159 17.54 2.20 19.38
CA ASP A 159 18.26 3.29 20.03
C ASP A 159 19.05 4.13 19.02
N GLY A 160 19.63 3.50 17.98
CA GLY A 160 20.20 4.19 16.82
C GLY A 160 19.19 5.09 16.11
N LEU A 161 17.99 4.57 15.81
CA LEU A 161 16.91 5.35 15.18
C LEU A 161 16.44 6.52 16.08
N ARG A 162 16.33 6.30 17.40
CA ARG A 162 16.02 7.39 18.35
C ARG A 162 17.12 8.46 18.38
N GLY A 163 18.37 8.05 18.27
CA GLY A 163 19.51 8.96 18.12
C GLY A 163 19.38 9.82 16.87
N LEU A 164 19.05 9.19 15.74
CA LEU A 164 18.89 9.85 14.44
C LEU A 164 17.80 10.93 14.47
N VAL A 165 16.67 10.68 15.13
CA VAL A 165 15.56 11.66 15.25
C VAL A 165 15.98 12.94 16.00
N LYS A 166 16.96 12.87 16.90
CA LYS A 166 17.50 14.05 17.62
C LYS A 166 18.39 14.92 16.72
N GLY A 167 18.82 14.39 15.58
CA GLY A 167 19.64 15.11 14.60
C GLY A 167 18.87 16.11 13.74
N LYS A 168 19.62 16.75 12.84
CA LYS A 168 19.06 17.60 11.78
C LYS A 168 18.55 16.70 10.66
N LEU A 169 17.25 16.76 10.41
CA LEU A 169 16.55 15.98 9.40
C LEU A 169 15.63 16.89 8.61
N MET A 170 15.46 16.60 7.32
CA MET A 170 14.42 17.18 6.50
C MET A 170 13.03 16.81 7.07
N LYS A 171 12.02 17.60 6.71
CA LYS A 171 10.65 17.38 7.19
C LYS A 171 10.13 15.99 6.82
N VAL A 172 10.36 15.56 5.57
CA VAL A 172 9.94 14.25 5.07
C VAL A 172 10.64 13.12 5.83
N GLU A 173 11.97 13.17 5.96
CA GLU A 173 12.75 12.18 6.72
C GLU A 173 12.27 12.04 8.16
N ARG A 174 11.97 13.17 8.83
CA ARG A 174 11.44 13.16 10.20
C ARG A 174 10.06 12.50 10.27
N GLN A 175 9.19 12.72 9.28
CA GLN A 175 7.90 12.05 9.21
C GLN A 175 8.07 10.54 8.99
N VAL A 176 8.97 10.12 8.11
CA VAL A 176 9.28 8.71 7.83
C VAL A 176 9.78 8.01 9.09
N LEU A 177 10.77 8.60 9.76
CA LEU A 177 11.32 8.04 10.99
C LEU A 177 10.29 7.96 12.12
N SER A 178 9.41 8.95 12.23
CA SER A 178 8.34 8.93 13.23
C SER A 178 7.37 7.76 13.00
N ALA A 179 6.99 7.52 11.75
CA ALA A 179 6.13 6.39 11.38
C ALA A 179 6.85 5.04 11.58
N LEU A 180 8.11 4.95 11.16
CA LEU A 180 8.93 3.75 11.31
C LEU A 180 9.09 3.35 12.79
N ILE A 181 9.43 4.30 13.68
CA ILE A 181 9.65 4.02 15.10
C ILE A 181 8.41 3.40 15.77
N VAL A 182 7.21 3.86 15.41
CA VAL A 182 5.96 3.27 15.95
C VAL A 182 5.84 1.80 15.56
N ILE A 183 6.15 1.47 14.31
CA ILE A 183 6.11 0.10 13.77
C ILE A 183 7.18 -0.77 14.42
N GLU A 184 8.40 -0.27 14.57
CA GLU A 184 9.53 -0.98 15.18
C GLU A 184 9.33 -1.23 16.68
N VAL A 185 8.70 -0.28 17.39
CA VAL A 185 8.31 -0.46 18.80
C VAL A 185 7.32 -1.61 18.95
N HIS A 186 6.33 -1.71 18.05
CA HIS A 186 5.41 -2.85 18.03
C HIS A 186 6.14 -4.16 17.73
N ALA A 187 7.00 -4.19 16.72
CA ALA A 187 7.81 -5.35 16.35
C ALA A 187 8.68 -5.83 17.53
N ARG A 188 9.34 -4.92 18.24
CA ARG A 188 10.08 -5.19 19.47
C ARG A 188 9.19 -5.80 20.55
N ASP A 189 8.02 -5.23 20.81
CA ASP A 189 7.13 -5.69 21.87
C ASP A 189 6.60 -7.10 21.61
N VAL A 190 6.27 -7.39 20.35
CA VAL A 190 5.92 -8.75 19.90
C VAL A 190 7.11 -9.69 20.11
N THR A 191 8.31 -9.31 19.65
CA THR A 191 9.51 -10.16 19.77
C THR A 191 9.83 -10.45 21.24
N ASN A 192 9.73 -9.45 22.12
CA ASN A 192 9.90 -9.63 23.57
C ASN A 192 8.88 -10.62 24.16
N LYS A 193 7.63 -10.55 23.71
CA LYS A 193 6.58 -11.50 24.12
C LYS A 193 6.95 -12.92 23.71
N LEU A 194 7.33 -13.14 22.45
CA LEU A 194 7.76 -14.46 21.95
C LEU A 194 8.95 -15.04 22.74
N VAL A 195 9.92 -14.19 23.09
CA VAL A 195 11.06 -14.59 23.95
C VAL A 195 10.58 -15.02 25.33
N LYS A 196 9.71 -14.25 25.98
CA LYS A 196 9.18 -14.56 27.32
C LYS A 196 8.34 -15.84 27.35
N GLU A 197 7.60 -16.10 26.28
CA GLU A 197 6.78 -17.30 26.11
C GLU A 197 7.59 -18.51 25.63
N ASN A 198 8.90 -18.34 25.37
CA ASN A 198 9.80 -19.38 24.86
C ASN A 198 9.26 -20.05 23.59
N VAL A 199 8.80 -19.25 22.63
CA VAL A 199 8.32 -19.75 21.34
C VAL A 199 9.49 -20.35 20.55
N VAL A 200 9.36 -21.63 20.19
CA VAL A 200 10.37 -22.42 19.44
C VAL A 200 9.87 -22.93 18.09
N ASN A 201 8.63 -22.60 17.72
CA ASN A 201 8.01 -23.05 16.48
C ASN A 201 7.39 -21.86 15.74
N THR A 202 7.71 -21.71 14.46
CA THR A 202 7.15 -20.64 13.61
C THR A 202 5.66 -20.83 13.30
N ASN A 203 5.07 -21.98 13.66
CA ASN A 203 3.63 -22.20 13.59
C ASN A 203 2.89 -21.86 14.89
N ASP A 204 3.59 -21.36 15.92
CA ASP A 204 2.97 -20.95 17.17
C ASP A 204 1.97 -19.80 16.95
N PHE A 205 0.80 -19.87 17.59
CA PHE A 205 -0.26 -18.89 17.43
C PHE A 205 0.18 -17.46 17.75
N ASP A 206 1.04 -17.28 18.76
CA ASP A 206 1.52 -15.95 19.15
C ASP A 206 2.33 -15.28 18.04
N TRP A 207 3.05 -16.07 17.23
CA TRP A 207 3.71 -15.60 16.01
C TRP A 207 2.77 -15.55 14.80
N ILE A 208 2.02 -16.62 14.54
CA ILE A 208 1.21 -16.69 13.32
C ILE A 208 0.04 -15.69 13.31
N SER A 209 -0.38 -15.18 14.47
CA SER A 209 -1.38 -14.13 14.59
C SER A 209 -0.91 -12.74 14.13
N GLN A 210 0.39 -12.53 13.98
CA GLN A 210 0.96 -11.27 13.49
C GLN A 210 0.90 -11.15 11.97
N LEU A 211 0.99 -9.93 11.44
CA LEU A 211 1.22 -9.70 10.01
C LEU A 211 2.69 -9.95 9.68
N ARG A 212 2.95 -10.86 8.75
CA ARG A 212 4.29 -11.28 8.34
C ARG A 212 4.52 -11.00 6.87
N TYR A 213 5.69 -10.48 6.52
CA TYR A 213 6.03 -10.04 5.17
C TYR A 213 7.15 -10.92 4.61
N TYR A 214 6.90 -11.51 3.44
CA TYR A 214 7.82 -12.45 2.79
C TYR A 214 8.14 -11.95 1.39
N TRP A 215 9.42 -11.74 1.13
CA TRP A 215 9.93 -11.55 -0.22
C TRP A 215 10.10 -12.94 -0.86
N VAL A 216 9.35 -13.23 -1.92
CA VAL A 216 9.23 -14.56 -2.51
C VAL A 216 9.80 -14.55 -3.92
N ASN A 217 10.66 -15.54 -4.21
CA ASN A 217 11.33 -15.73 -5.50
C ASN A 217 12.08 -14.49 -5.98
N ASP A 218 12.63 -13.70 -5.06
CA ASP A 218 13.37 -12.46 -5.32
C ASP A 218 12.61 -11.46 -6.21
N PHE A 219 11.27 -11.50 -6.15
CA PHE A 219 10.44 -10.74 -7.09
C PHE A 219 9.16 -10.17 -6.49
N ASP A 220 8.44 -10.95 -5.68
CA ASP A 220 7.14 -10.54 -5.16
C ASP A 220 7.04 -10.62 -3.65
N LEU A 221 6.51 -9.56 -3.06
CA LEU A 221 6.18 -9.46 -1.65
C LEU A 221 4.79 -10.04 -1.38
N LYS A 222 4.74 -10.95 -0.41
CA LYS A 222 3.52 -11.53 0.11
C LYS A 222 3.36 -11.20 1.59
N VAL A 223 2.12 -10.93 1.99
CA VAL A 223 1.76 -10.69 3.39
C VAL A 223 0.96 -11.89 3.89
N ARG A 224 1.36 -12.47 5.02
CA ARG A 224 0.60 -13.55 5.66
C ARG A 224 0.06 -13.12 7.01
N ALA A 225 -1.13 -13.60 7.34
CA ALA A 225 -1.76 -13.48 8.64
C ALA A 225 -2.49 -14.77 8.95
N VAL A 226 -2.15 -15.43 10.05
CA VAL A 226 -2.65 -16.77 10.39
C VAL A 226 -2.45 -17.71 9.19
N ASN A 227 -3.52 -18.16 8.55
CA ASN A 227 -3.52 -19.09 7.41
C ASN A 227 -3.77 -18.38 6.06
N ALA A 228 -3.93 -17.06 6.06
CA ALA A 228 -4.19 -16.28 4.86
C ALA A 228 -2.89 -15.71 4.30
N GLU A 229 -2.78 -15.71 2.97
CA GLU A 229 -1.70 -15.08 2.21
C GLU A 229 -2.32 -14.09 1.22
N PHE A 230 -1.72 -12.90 1.11
CA PHE A 230 -2.16 -11.83 0.24
C PHE A 230 -0.97 -11.29 -0.56
N PRO A 231 -1.13 -11.01 -1.86
CA PRO A 231 -0.12 -10.27 -2.60
C PRO A 231 -0.06 -8.82 -2.08
N TYR A 232 1.14 -8.26 -2.01
CA TYR A 232 1.29 -6.84 -1.72
C TYR A 232 0.82 -6.01 -2.94
N GLY A 233 0.06 -4.94 -2.70
CA GLY A 233 -0.61 -4.19 -3.78
C GLY A 233 0.30 -3.27 -4.60
N TYR A 234 1.48 -2.92 -4.07
CA TYR A 234 2.45 -1.98 -4.67
C TYR A 234 1.91 -0.60 -5.07
N GLU A 235 0.75 -0.21 -4.55
CA GLU A 235 0.27 1.16 -4.68
C GLU A 235 1.23 2.12 -3.97
N TYR A 236 1.52 3.27 -4.58
CA TYR A 236 2.31 4.30 -3.91
C TYR A 236 1.42 5.07 -2.93
N LEU A 237 1.64 4.81 -1.64
CA LEU A 237 0.91 5.41 -0.52
C LEU A 237 1.71 6.51 0.17
N GLY A 238 3.01 6.62 -0.13
CA GLY A 238 3.95 7.48 0.59
C GLY A 238 3.97 7.17 2.09
N ASN A 239 4.18 8.21 2.91
CA ASN A 239 4.29 8.09 4.37
C ASN A 239 3.00 8.49 5.11
N SER A 240 1.84 8.20 4.53
CA SER A 240 0.53 8.51 5.13
C SER A 240 0.23 7.61 6.35
N GLY A 241 -0.54 8.12 7.31
CA GLY A 241 -0.87 7.42 8.55
C GLY A 241 -1.69 6.15 8.30
N ARG A 242 -1.26 5.02 8.86
CA ARG A 242 -1.95 3.73 8.70
C ARG A 242 -3.01 3.55 9.80
N LEU A 243 -4.28 3.42 9.41
CA LEU A 243 -5.39 3.04 10.31
C LEU A 243 -5.62 1.53 10.26
N LYS A 244 -6.05 0.95 11.38
CA LYS A 244 -6.36 -0.49 11.51
C LYS A 244 -7.74 -0.79 10.89
N ALA A 245 -7.82 -1.75 9.98
CA ALA A 245 -9.08 -2.18 9.36
C ALA A 245 -9.27 -3.72 9.46
N GLN A 246 -10.53 -4.18 9.56
CA GLN A 246 -10.93 -5.59 9.61
C GLN A 246 -11.86 -5.94 8.43
N MET A 247 -11.75 -7.16 7.88
CA MET A 247 -12.29 -7.50 6.55
C MET A 247 -13.63 -8.24 6.45
N ALA A 248 -14.42 -7.87 5.42
CA ALA A 248 -15.46 -8.69 4.80
C ALA A 248 -15.19 -8.86 3.29
N ARG A 249 -15.38 -10.08 2.76
CA ARG A 249 -15.14 -10.44 1.35
C ARG A 249 -16.44 -10.40 0.55
N LEU A 250 -16.48 -9.63 -0.53
CA LEU A 250 -17.58 -9.58 -1.50
C LEU A 250 -17.01 -9.72 -2.91
N ASP A 251 -17.67 -10.53 -3.75
CA ASP A 251 -17.18 -10.86 -5.10
C ASP A 251 -17.79 -9.95 -6.19
N ARG A 252 -18.91 -9.27 -5.91
CA ARG A 252 -19.57 -8.30 -6.82
C ARG A 252 -20.24 -7.17 -6.03
N PHE A 253 -20.25 -5.96 -6.58
CA PHE A 253 -20.92 -4.80 -6.00
C PHE A 253 -21.86 -4.15 -7.05
N ILE A 254 -23.15 -4.08 -6.71
CA ILE A 254 -24.14 -3.36 -7.52
C ILE A 254 -24.28 -1.96 -6.93
N PHE A 255 -23.84 -0.95 -7.69
CA PHE A 255 -23.99 0.46 -7.32
C PHE A 255 -24.88 1.14 -8.35
N GLU A 256 -25.99 1.72 -7.89
CA GLU A 256 -26.93 2.48 -8.73
C GLU A 256 -27.41 1.75 -10.01
N GLY A 257 -27.54 0.42 -9.96
CA GLY A 257 -27.99 -0.40 -11.10
C GLY A 257 -26.89 -0.77 -12.11
N SER A 258 -25.64 -0.41 -11.85
CA SER A 258 -24.47 -0.80 -12.64
C SER A 258 -23.73 -1.96 -11.98
N ASP A 259 -23.36 -2.98 -12.77
CA ASP A 259 -22.56 -4.12 -12.33
C ASP A 259 -21.07 -3.75 -12.40
N ILE A 260 -20.43 -3.58 -11.24
CA ILE A 260 -19.02 -3.23 -11.16
C ILE A 260 -18.23 -4.49 -10.82
N VAL A 261 -17.32 -4.86 -11.73
CA VAL A 261 -16.38 -5.95 -11.49
C VAL A 261 -15.41 -5.53 -10.38
N LEU A 262 -15.52 -6.17 -9.22
CA LEU A 262 -14.58 -5.98 -8.13
C LEU A 262 -13.27 -6.68 -8.48
N LYS A 263 -12.15 -5.97 -8.35
CA LYS A 263 -10.83 -6.62 -8.33
C LYS A 263 -10.75 -7.48 -7.06
N GLU A 264 -10.10 -8.64 -7.10
CA GLU A 264 -9.96 -9.52 -5.92
C GLU A 264 -9.31 -8.82 -4.70
N SER A 265 -8.57 -7.73 -4.94
CA SER A 265 -8.00 -6.87 -3.91
C SER A 265 -9.00 -5.92 -3.24
N CYS A 266 -10.26 -5.86 -3.70
CA CYS A 266 -11.30 -5.00 -3.14
C CYS A 266 -11.92 -5.65 -1.90
N ALA A 267 -12.02 -4.89 -0.82
CA ALA A 267 -12.77 -5.29 0.37
C ALA A 267 -13.57 -4.10 0.89
N VAL A 268 -14.78 -4.37 1.37
CA VAL A 268 -15.67 -3.36 1.93
C VAL A 268 -15.74 -3.55 3.43
N PHE A 269 -15.45 -2.48 4.18
CA PHE A 269 -15.55 -2.48 5.64
C PHE A 269 -16.65 -1.51 6.05
N ILE A 270 -17.62 -2.01 6.81
CA ILE A 270 -18.66 -1.19 7.43
C ILE A 270 -18.37 -1.19 8.92
N THR A 271 -17.89 -0.06 9.45
CA THR A 271 -17.76 0.14 10.89
C THR A 271 -18.99 0.89 11.39
N MET A 272 -19.83 0.23 12.18
CA MET A 272 -20.98 0.85 12.84
C MET A 272 -20.73 1.01 14.33
N ASN A 273 -21.16 2.14 14.90
CA ASN A 273 -21.21 2.30 16.35
C ASN A 273 -22.25 1.31 16.92
N PRO A 274 -21.91 0.45 17.89
CA PRO A 274 -22.84 -0.51 18.49
C PRO A 274 -24.15 0.12 18.98
N ALA A 275 -24.13 1.37 19.43
CA ALA A 275 -25.31 2.10 19.90
C ALA A 275 -26.32 2.44 18.78
N MET A 276 -25.90 2.42 17.51
CA MET A 276 -26.74 2.74 16.34
C MET A 276 -27.27 1.49 15.61
N ILE A 277 -26.89 0.29 16.06
CA ILE A 277 -27.22 -0.98 15.37
C ILE A 277 -28.71 -1.30 15.48
N SER A 278 -29.34 -1.02 16.62
CA SER A 278 -30.77 -1.29 16.85
C SER A 278 -31.68 -0.44 15.96
N GLU A 279 -31.28 0.81 15.67
CA GLU A 279 -32.09 1.75 14.89
C GLU A 279 -31.98 1.47 13.38
N GLN A 280 -30.78 1.13 12.88
CA GLN A 280 -30.58 0.88 11.45
C GLN A 280 -30.98 -0.52 10.97
N LEU A 281 -30.92 -1.56 11.81
CA LEU A 281 -31.44 -2.89 11.47
C LEU A 281 -32.96 -2.88 11.21
N SER A 282 -33.69 -1.94 11.81
CA SER A 282 -35.12 -1.75 11.57
C SER A 282 -35.45 -1.25 10.16
N SER A 283 -34.48 -0.61 9.48
CA SER A 283 -34.70 0.09 8.20
C SER A 283 -34.56 -0.77 6.94
N GLN A 284 -34.28 -2.08 7.05
CA GLN A 284 -34.10 -3.03 5.92
C GLN A 284 -33.16 -2.60 4.77
N LYS A 285 -32.42 -1.49 4.88
CA LYS A 285 -31.59 -0.95 3.78
C LYS A 285 -30.22 -1.64 3.60
N ILE A 286 -29.80 -2.46 4.55
CA ILE A 286 -28.54 -3.22 4.46
C ILE A 286 -28.86 -4.72 4.56
N LYS A 287 -29.46 -5.26 3.51
CA LYS A 287 -29.39 -6.71 3.23
C LYS A 287 -28.25 -6.93 2.25
N ILE A 288 -27.09 -7.36 2.75
CA ILE A 288 -26.03 -7.90 1.90
C ILE A 288 -26.54 -9.26 1.37
N GLY A 289 -27.14 -9.25 0.19
CA GLY A 289 -27.60 -10.45 -0.49
C GLY A 289 -26.43 -11.17 -1.13
N ALA A 290 -25.87 -12.17 -0.45
CA ALA A 290 -24.91 -13.09 -1.06
C ALA A 290 -25.66 -14.12 -1.91
N GLN A 291 -25.60 -14.01 -3.24
CA GLN A 291 -26.00 -15.10 -4.14
C GLN A 291 -24.75 -15.92 -4.49
N ARG A 292 -24.72 -17.19 -4.04
CA ARG A 292 -23.84 -18.20 -4.62
C ARG A 292 -24.30 -18.47 -6.05
N ALA A 293 -23.40 -18.32 -7.02
CA ALA A 293 -23.63 -18.90 -8.34
C ALA A 293 -23.72 -20.43 -8.19
N GLY A 294 -24.94 -20.96 -8.21
CA GLY A 294 -25.19 -22.39 -8.25
C GLY A 294 -24.79 -22.94 -9.61
N GLY A 295 -23.64 -23.62 -9.68
CA GLY A 295 -23.32 -24.54 -10.76
C GLY A 295 -23.94 -25.90 -10.46
N ASN A 296 -25.03 -26.24 -11.14
CA ASN A 296 -25.53 -27.60 -11.20
C ASN A 296 -24.49 -28.48 -11.92
N TYR A 297 -23.90 -29.43 -11.20
CA TYR A 297 -23.32 -30.62 -11.79
C TYR A 297 -24.48 -31.55 -12.20
N MET A 298 -24.57 -31.86 -13.49
CA MET A 298 -24.86 -33.25 -13.92
C MET A 298 -23.55 -33.86 -14.38
#